data_AF-K1S4W0-F1
#
_entry.id   AF-K1S4W0-F1
#
_cell.length_a   1.000
_cell.length_b   1.000
_cell.length_c   1.000
_cell.angle_alpha   90.00
_cell.angle_beta   90.00
_cell.angle_gamma   90.00
#
_symmetry.space_group_name_H-M   'P 1'
#
loop_
_entity.id
_entity.type
_entity.pdbx_description
1 polymer ?
#
loop_
_entity_poly.entity_id
_entity_poly.type
_entity_poly.pdbx_seq_one_letter_code
_entity_poly.pdbx_strand_id
1 'polypeptide(L)'
;DAGQSFQTLTGFGASDCWAPAFVGKSWITNRDKISELLFSSEIQSGQPKGIGLSMWRMNLGGGSAEQGEASGIEDKSRRAESYLTDDLTLDWTRCKGQRYFLQRAKEFGCQSIVLFSNTPPVQYTSNGKGFSNSGGISNLKDERYTDFARYMSDVAKYYVNEGYPVTHISPVNEPQYNWDSGQE
;
A
#
# COMPACT_ATOMS: atom_id res chain seq x y z
N ASP A 1 19.25 -32.19 6.23
CA ASP A 1 19.48 -32.56 7.64
C ASP A 1 18.81 -31.50 8.51
N ALA A 2 17.98 -31.87 9.47
CA ALA A 2 17.31 -30.90 10.37
C ALA A 2 18.29 -30.19 11.33
N GLY A 3 19.53 -30.70 11.46
CA GLY A 3 20.62 -30.04 12.20
C GLY A 3 21.32 -28.91 11.43
N GLN A 4 21.02 -28.74 10.13
CA GLN A 4 21.61 -27.68 9.31
C GLN A 4 20.60 -26.54 9.10
N SER A 5 20.92 -25.36 9.65
CA SER A 5 20.13 -24.15 9.45
C SER A 5 20.69 -23.28 8.32
N PHE A 6 19.80 -22.51 7.70
CA PHE A 6 20.13 -21.51 6.69
C PHE A 6 19.51 -20.17 7.10
N GLN A 7 18.79 -19.50 6.19
CA GLN A 7 18.10 -18.25 6.47
C GLN A 7 16.90 -18.43 7.41
N THR A 8 16.65 -17.41 8.23
CA THR A 8 15.37 -17.26 8.93
C THR A 8 14.32 -16.75 7.95
N LEU A 9 13.18 -17.42 7.86
CA LEU A 9 12.05 -16.93 7.07
C LEU A 9 11.31 -15.84 7.84
N THR A 10 11.33 -14.62 7.32
CA THR A 10 10.58 -13.49 7.90
C THR A 10 9.08 -13.60 7.63
N GLY A 11 8.69 -14.08 6.44
CA GLY A 11 7.29 -14.26 6.10
C GLY A 11 7.02 -14.33 4.61
N PHE A 12 5.73 -14.49 4.29
CA PHE A 12 5.21 -14.43 2.94
C PHE A 12 4.15 -13.32 2.89
N GLY A 13 4.20 -12.51 1.84
CA GLY A 13 3.30 -11.37 1.71
C GLY A 13 2.80 -11.15 0.29
N ALA A 14 1.73 -10.37 0.22
CA ALA A 14 1.18 -9.81 -1.01
C ALA A 14 0.89 -8.31 -0.78
N SER A 15 0.34 -7.65 -1.80
CA SER A 15 0.08 -6.21 -1.77
C SER A 15 -1.37 -5.87 -2.09
N ASP A 16 -1.82 -4.74 -1.55
CA ASP A 16 -3.11 -4.13 -1.88
C ASP A 16 -3.09 -3.23 -3.14
N CYS A 17 -1.96 -3.18 -3.85
CA CYS A 17 -1.76 -2.39 -5.06
C CYS A 17 -2.26 -3.14 -6.31
N TRP A 18 -3.29 -2.70 -7.03
CA TRP A 18 -4.21 -1.59 -6.76
C TRP A 18 -5.64 -2.09 -6.47
N ALA A 19 -6.05 -3.17 -7.14
CA ALA A 19 -7.42 -3.70 -7.13
C ALA A 19 -8.02 -3.94 -5.72
N PRO A 20 -7.25 -4.40 -4.71
CA PRO A 20 -7.78 -4.55 -3.35
C PRO A 20 -8.40 -3.28 -2.74
N ALA A 21 -7.99 -2.08 -3.14
CA ALA A 21 -8.68 -0.84 -2.73
C ALA A 21 -10.14 -0.81 -3.23
N PHE A 22 -10.41 -1.23 -4.46
CA PHE A 22 -11.77 -1.33 -5.01
C PHE A 22 -12.56 -2.47 -4.36
N VAL A 23 -11.92 -3.64 -4.17
CA VAL A 23 -12.55 -4.80 -3.53
C VAL A 23 -12.99 -4.47 -2.11
N GLY A 24 -12.10 -3.89 -1.31
CA GLY A 24 -12.39 -3.54 0.08
C GLY A 24 -13.48 -2.48 0.21
N LYS A 25 -13.58 -1.56 -0.76
CA LYS A 25 -14.57 -0.47 -0.77
C LYS A 25 -15.93 -0.91 -1.30
N SER A 26 -15.96 -1.68 -2.39
CA SER A 26 -17.16 -1.88 -3.22
C SER A 26 -17.70 -3.32 -3.21
N TRP A 27 -16.86 -4.34 -3.00
CA TRP A 27 -17.27 -5.75 -3.06
C TRP A 27 -17.71 -6.27 -1.69
N ILE A 28 -18.65 -5.56 -1.05
CA ILE A 28 -19.03 -5.80 0.35
C ILE A 28 -19.50 -7.23 0.63
N THR A 29 -20.06 -7.94 -0.35
CA THR A 29 -20.51 -9.33 -0.22
C THR A 29 -19.39 -10.35 -0.33
N ASN A 30 -18.28 -10.03 -1.01
CA ASN A 30 -17.22 -10.98 -1.35
C ASN A 30 -15.91 -10.72 -0.59
N ARG A 31 -15.68 -9.48 -0.13
CA ARG A 31 -14.41 -9.06 0.49
C ARG A 31 -14.06 -9.86 1.76
N ASP A 32 -15.05 -10.35 2.49
CA ASP A 32 -14.84 -11.17 3.69
C ASP A 32 -14.26 -12.54 3.34
N LYS A 33 -14.76 -13.20 2.27
CA LYS A 33 -14.20 -14.47 1.81
C LYS A 33 -12.81 -14.28 1.20
N ILE A 34 -12.59 -13.19 0.46
CA ILE A 34 -11.28 -12.87 -0.12
C ILE A 34 -10.24 -12.65 1.00
N SER A 35 -10.59 -11.87 2.03
CA SER A 35 -9.68 -11.64 3.16
C SER A 35 -9.43 -12.91 3.98
N GLU A 36 -10.41 -13.81 4.13
CA GLU A 36 -10.19 -15.13 4.74
C GLU A 36 -9.21 -15.97 3.91
N LEU A 37 -9.38 -16.02 2.59
CA LEU A 37 -8.47 -16.76 1.71
C LEU A 37 -7.03 -16.21 1.77
N LEU A 38 -6.86 -14.90 1.95
CA LEU A 38 -5.54 -14.28 2.06
C LEU A 38 -4.88 -14.51 3.42
N PHE A 39 -5.60 -14.29 4.51
CA PHE A 39 -4.99 -14.14 5.83
C PHE A 39 -5.23 -15.30 6.78
N SER A 40 -6.26 -16.11 6.57
CA SER A 40 -6.54 -17.21 7.49
C SER A 40 -5.45 -18.27 7.43
N SER A 41 -4.87 -18.57 8.60
CA SER A 41 -4.00 -19.72 8.84
C SER A 41 -4.76 -20.91 9.44
N GLU A 42 -6.10 -20.79 9.59
CA GLU A 42 -6.94 -21.84 10.16
C GLU A 42 -7.04 -23.04 9.21
N ILE A 43 -6.92 -24.24 9.76
CA ILE A 43 -7.12 -25.50 9.06
C ILE A 43 -8.42 -26.12 9.57
N GLN A 44 -9.40 -26.30 8.69
CA GLN A 44 -10.68 -26.92 9.00
C GLN A 44 -10.79 -28.27 8.31
N SER A 45 -10.96 -29.34 9.09
CA SER A 45 -11.09 -30.72 8.57
C SER A 45 -9.94 -31.13 7.63
N GLY A 46 -8.72 -30.70 7.96
CA GLY A 46 -7.53 -30.97 7.16
C GLY A 46 -7.35 -30.08 5.92
N GLN A 47 -8.23 -29.09 5.69
CA GLN A 47 -8.14 -28.14 4.58
C GLN A 47 -7.84 -26.73 5.10
N PRO A 48 -6.78 -26.06 4.61
CA PRO A 48 -6.54 -24.65 4.93
C PRO A 48 -7.69 -23.78 4.43
N LYS A 49 -8.16 -22.87 5.27
CA LYS A 49 -9.20 -21.88 4.88
C LYS A 49 -8.62 -20.74 4.04
N GLY A 50 -7.30 -20.54 4.08
CA GLY A 50 -6.56 -19.54 3.34
C GLY A 50 -5.06 -19.86 3.28
N ILE A 51 -4.31 -18.95 2.66
CA ILE A 51 -2.85 -19.08 2.48
C ILE A 51 -2.06 -18.56 3.69
N GLY A 52 -2.72 -17.94 4.68
CA GLY A 52 -2.10 -17.52 5.94
C GLY A 52 -0.97 -16.49 5.78
N LEU A 53 -1.15 -15.45 4.95
CA LEU A 53 -0.12 -14.42 4.77
C LEU A 53 0.31 -13.80 6.11
N SER A 54 1.61 -13.89 6.40
CA SER A 54 2.21 -13.30 7.59
C SER A 54 2.67 -11.86 7.39
N MET A 55 2.64 -11.37 6.14
CA MET A 55 2.96 -9.99 5.77
C MET A 55 1.91 -9.39 4.82
N TRP A 56 1.59 -8.10 5.00
CA TRP A 56 0.73 -7.34 4.07
C TRP A 56 1.37 -6.02 3.67
N ARG A 57 1.44 -5.74 2.36
CA ARG A 57 2.04 -4.51 1.81
C ARG A 57 0.95 -3.54 1.39
N MET A 58 0.79 -2.44 2.13
CA MET A 58 -0.12 -1.35 1.76
C MET A 58 0.60 -0.31 0.91
N ASN A 59 0.05 -0.01 -0.27
CA ASN A 59 0.47 1.11 -1.10
C ASN A 59 -0.05 2.43 -0.52
N LEU A 60 0.85 3.33 -0.16
CA LEU A 60 0.56 4.73 0.12
C LEU A 60 0.54 5.47 -1.21
N GLY A 61 -0.64 5.51 -1.81
CA GLY A 61 -0.87 6.11 -3.13
C GLY A 61 -0.55 7.60 -3.19
N GLY A 62 -0.28 8.08 -4.41
CA GLY A 62 0.12 9.47 -4.66
C GLY A 62 -1.04 10.47 -4.66
N GLY A 63 -2.30 10.00 -4.71
CA GLY A 63 -3.48 10.86 -4.84
C GLY A 63 -3.97 11.00 -6.29
N SER A 64 -3.58 10.06 -7.16
CA SER A 64 -3.97 10.03 -8.56
C SER A 64 -5.48 9.71 -8.74
N ALA A 65 -6.11 9.07 -7.75
CA ALA A 65 -7.55 8.84 -7.75
C ALA A 65 -8.33 10.16 -7.57
N GLU A 66 -7.86 11.03 -6.68
CA GLU A 66 -8.44 12.35 -6.41
C GLU A 66 -8.29 13.29 -7.61
N GLN A 67 -7.19 13.16 -8.37
CA GLN A 67 -7.02 13.90 -9.63
C GLN A 67 -7.97 13.43 -10.74
N GLY A 68 -8.53 12.22 -10.64
CA GLY A 68 -9.45 11.69 -11.65
C GLY A 68 -8.83 11.66 -13.04
N GLU A 69 -9.55 12.18 -14.05
CA GLU A 69 -9.01 12.26 -15.42
C GLU A 69 -7.81 13.18 -15.54
N ALA A 70 -7.69 14.18 -14.67
CA ALA A 70 -6.52 15.05 -14.66
C ALA A 70 -5.25 14.32 -14.23
N SER A 71 -5.34 13.11 -13.66
CA SER A 71 -4.15 12.29 -13.35
C SER A 71 -3.34 11.92 -14.58
N GLY A 72 -3.96 11.84 -15.77
CA GLY A 72 -3.33 11.30 -16.98
C GLY A 72 -3.18 9.78 -16.99
N ILE A 73 -3.67 9.07 -15.97
CA ILE A 73 -3.71 7.61 -15.91
C ILE A 73 -5.04 7.14 -16.51
N GLU A 74 -5.02 6.56 -17.70
CA GLU A 74 -6.23 6.12 -18.41
C GLU A 74 -6.95 4.97 -17.70
N ASP A 75 -6.20 3.97 -17.24
CA ASP A 75 -6.74 2.85 -16.49
C ASP A 75 -7.07 3.28 -15.06
N LYS A 76 -8.35 3.53 -14.80
CA LYS A 76 -8.87 3.95 -13.49
C LYS A 76 -8.53 2.98 -12.37
N SER A 77 -8.31 1.70 -12.68
CA SER A 77 -7.93 0.69 -11.68
C SER A 77 -6.51 0.87 -11.13
N ARG A 78 -5.70 1.71 -11.79
CA ARG A 78 -4.31 2.03 -11.43
C ARG A 78 -4.14 3.39 -10.78
N ARG A 79 -5.24 4.10 -10.51
CA ARG A 79 -5.25 5.32 -9.72
C ARG A 79 -5.37 4.93 -8.24
N ALA A 80 -4.62 5.58 -7.34
CA ALA A 80 -4.73 5.35 -5.91
C ALA A 80 -5.04 6.61 -5.11
N GLU A 81 -5.79 6.41 -4.03
CA GLU A 81 -6.11 7.44 -3.03
C GLU A 81 -4.85 7.78 -2.20
N SER A 82 -4.78 9.00 -1.68
CA SER A 82 -3.75 9.42 -0.72
C SER A 82 -4.38 9.92 0.57
N TYR A 83 -3.73 9.69 1.72
CA TYR A 83 -4.13 10.34 2.97
C TYR A 83 -3.88 11.85 2.92
N LEU A 84 -2.88 12.29 2.16
CA LEU A 84 -2.56 13.71 2.00
C LEU A 84 -3.59 14.36 1.08
N THR A 85 -4.24 15.40 1.59
CA THR A 85 -5.21 16.22 0.87
C THR A 85 -4.54 17.42 0.19
N ASP A 86 -5.29 18.14 -0.64
CA ASP A 86 -4.79 19.31 -1.37
C ASP A 86 -4.44 20.50 -0.46
N ASP A 87 -5.00 20.56 0.75
CA ASP A 87 -4.64 21.54 1.78
C ASP A 87 -3.45 21.08 2.66
N LEU A 88 -2.78 20.00 2.26
CA LEU A 88 -1.61 19.41 2.94
C LEU A 88 -1.91 18.90 4.37
N THR A 89 -3.15 18.48 4.62
CA THR A 89 -3.55 17.80 5.85
C THR A 89 -3.74 16.29 5.62
N LEU A 90 -3.84 15.52 6.71
CA LEU A 90 -4.07 14.08 6.64
C LEU A 90 -5.54 13.76 6.93
N ASP A 91 -6.21 13.13 5.97
CA ASP A 91 -7.59 12.66 6.12
C ASP A 91 -7.63 11.14 6.30
N TRP A 92 -7.74 10.71 7.56
CA TRP A 92 -7.80 9.30 7.95
C TRP A 92 -9.07 8.58 7.47
N THR A 93 -10.06 9.29 6.92
CA THR A 93 -11.26 8.68 6.35
C THR A 93 -11.04 8.11 4.95
N ARG A 94 -9.96 8.52 4.27
CA ARG A 94 -9.55 8.04 2.93
C ARG A 94 -9.02 6.61 2.95
N CYS A 95 -8.67 6.10 1.76
CA CYS A 95 -8.12 4.75 1.54
C CYS A 95 -9.01 3.64 2.11
N LYS A 96 -10.35 3.81 2.05
CA LYS A 96 -11.33 2.97 2.76
C LYS A 96 -11.18 1.48 2.47
N GLY A 97 -10.89 1.11 1.22
CA GLY A 97 -10.73 -0.28 0.84
C GLY A 97 -9.43 -0.91 1.36
N GLN A 98 -8.34 -0.14 1.35
CA GLN A 98 -7.05 -0.59 1.89
C GLN A 98 -7.12 -0.73 3.41
N ARG A 99 -7.77 0.23 4.08
CA ARG A 99 -8.09 0.17 5.52
C ARG A 99 -8.85 -1.09 5.90
N TYR A 100 -9.81 -1.53 5.06
CA TYR A 100 -10.50 -2.79 5.27
C TYR A 100 -9.51 -3.97 5.25
N PHE A 101 -8.63 -4.08 4.24
CA PHE A 101 -7.66 -5.18 4.18
C PHE A 101 -6.62 -5.13 5.31
N LEU A 102 -6.16 -3.94 5.71
CA LEU A 102 -5.30 -3.79 6.90
C LEU A 102 -5.99 -4.29 8.17
N GLN A 103 -7.25 -3.93 8.37
CA GLN A 103 -8.03 -4.38 9.52
C GLN A 103 -8.17 -5.91 9.51
N ARG A 104 -8.49 -6.50 8.35
CA ARG A 104 -8.59 -7.96 8.22
C ARG A 104 -7.25 -8.65 8.47
N ALA A 105 -6.15 -8.13 7.92
CA ALA A 105 -4.82 -8.65 8.17
C ALA A 105 -4.51 -8.67 9.68
N LYS A 106 -4.80 -7.57 10.39
CA LYS A 106 -4.65 -7.48 11.85
C LYS A 106 -5.51 -8.50 12.59
N GLU A 107 -6.80 -8.62 12.24
CA GLU A 107 -7.75 -9.54 12.88
C GLU A 107 -7.34 -11.02 12.72
N PHE A 108 -6.75 -11.38 11.58
CA PHE A 108 -6.24 -12.72 11.33
C PHE A 108 -4.82 -12.96 11.87
N GLY A 109 -4.22 -11.99 12.56
CA GLY A 109 -2.91 -12.15 13.21
C GLY A 109 -1.72 -12.01 12.27
N CYS A 110 -1.86 -11.31 11.15
CA CYS A 110 -0.74 -10.93 10.29
C CYS A 110 0.28 -10.13 11.11
N GLN A 111 1.55 -10.54 11.08
CA GLN A 111 2.58 -10.06 12.01
C GLN A 111 3.36 -8.86 11.49
N SER A 112 3.19 -8.50 10.22
CA SER A 112 4.01 -7.49 9.58
C SER A 112 3.22 -6.73 8.51
N ILE A 113 3.07 -5.43 8.73
CA ILE A 113 2.57 -4.49 7.72
C ILE A 113 3.73 -3.67 7.18
N VAL A 114 3.85 -3.66 5.86
CA VAL A 114 4.81 -2.84 5.13
C VAL A 114 4.04 -1.71 4.46
N LEU A 115 4.37 -0.47 4.79
CA LEU A 115 3.87 0.69 4.06
C LEU A 115 4.85 1.00 2.95
N PHE A 116 4.43 0.92 1.70
CA PHE A 116 5.28 1.25 0.56
C PHE A 116 4.64 2.30 -0.32
N SER A 117 5.40 2.91 -1.23
CA SER A 117 4.88 3.92 -2.15
C SER A 117 5.48 3.70 -3.53
N ASN A 118 4.64 3.69 -4.56
CA ASN A 118 5.11 3.78 -5.95
C ASN A 118 5.54 5.20 -6.29
N THR A 119 4.82 6.20 -5.76
CA THR A 119 5.02 7.61 -6.06
C THR A 119 4.71 8.49 -4.84
N PRO A 120 5.48 9.56 -4.58
CA PRO A 120 5.13 10.52 -3.53
C PRO A 120 3.75 11.14 -3.77
N PRO A 121 3.11 11.73 -2.74
CA PRO A 121 1.93 12.55 -2.94
C PRO A 121 2.12 13.56 -4.06
N VAL A 122 1.14 13.70 -4.96
CA VAL A 122 1.24 14.56 -6.16
C VAL A 122 1.54 16.03 -5.84
N GLN A 123 1.24 16.48 -4.62
CA GLN A 123 1.59 17.82 -4.14
C GLN A 123 3.11 18.01 -4.02
N TYR A 124 3.85 16.92 -3.80
CA TYR A 124 5.30 16.89 -3.64
C TYR A 124 6.03 16.55 -4.95
N THR A 125 5.34 16.07 -5.98
CA THR A 125 5.98 15.66 -7.23
C THR A 125 6.25 16.84 -8.18
N SER A 126 7.32 16.74 -8.96
CA SER A 126 7.81 17.80 -9.85
C SER A 126 6.82 18.18 -10.95
N ASN A 127 6.09 17.20 -11.49
CA ASN A 127 5.06 17.42 -12.51
C ASN A 127 3.62 17.46 -11.96
N GLY A 128 3.45 17.29 -10.63
CA GLY A 128 2.14 17.21 -10.01
C GLY A 128 1.33 15.97 -10.41
N LYS A 129 1.97 14.88 -10.84
CA LYS A 129 1.35 13.61 -11.23
C LYS A 129 1.92 12.44 -10.45
N GLY A 130 1.21 11.31 -10.52
CA GLY A 130 1.65 10.04 -9.93
C GLY A 130 2.74 9.32 -10.72
N PHE A 131 3.07 9.76 -11.94
CA PHE A 131 4.12 9.20 -12.80
C PHE A 131 5.17 10.26 -13.17
N SER A 132 6.36 9.86 -13.61
CA SER A 132 7.50 10.74 -13.90
C SER A 132 7.67 11.02 -15.38
N ASN A 133 7.73 12.28 -15.81
CA ASN A 133 8.11 12.60 -17.20
C ASN A 133 9.64 12.68 -17.38
N SER A 134 10.42 12.25 -16.39
CA SER A 134 11.88 12.49 -16.30
C SER A 134 12.71 11.21 -16.38
N GLY A 135 12.17 10.11 -16.90
CA GLY A 135 12.91 8.85 -16.99
C GLY A 135 13.11 8.18 -15.63
N GLY A 136 14.28 7.55 -15.45
CA GLY A 136 14.71 6.93 -14.18
C GLY A 136 15.18 7.91 -13.10
N ILE A 137 14.74 9.17 -13.15
CA ILE A 137 15.01 10.19 -12.12
C ILE A 137 13.78 10.34 -11.24
N SER A 138 14.02 10.49 -9.93
CA SER A 138 12.98 10.75 -8.94
C SER A 138 12.04 11.87 -9.39
N ASN A 139 10.73 11.62 -9.32
CA ASN A 139 9.71 12.65 -9.56
C ASN A 139 9.42 13.50 -8.32
N LEU A 140 10.21 13.39 -7.24
CA LEU A 140 10.07 14.18 -6.03
C LEU A 140 10.82 15.52 -6.16
N LYS A 141 10.19 16.63 -5.79
CA LYS A 141 10.87 17.94 -5.71
C LYS A 141 12.00 17.89 -4.68
N ASP A 142 13.14 18.50 -5.00
CA ASP A 142 14.34 18.51 -4.15
C ASP A 142 14.06 19.04 -2.72
N GLU A 143 13.18 20.04 -2.59
CA GLU A 143 12.80 20.61 -1.30
C GLU A 143 11.78 19.77 -0.51
N ARG A 144 11.23 18.69 -1.08
CA ARG A 144 10.12 17.91 -0.50
C ARG A 144 10.50 16.53 0.05
N TYR A 145 11.78 16.17 0.05
CA TYR A 145 12.24 14.91 0.66
C TYR A 145 11.87 14.79 2.14
N THR A 146 12.02 15.87 2.91
CA THR A 146 11.65 15.88 4.33
C THR A 146 10.13 15.74 4.52
N ASP A 147 9.35 16.38 3.66
CA ASP A 147 7.88 16.32 3.74
C ASP A 147 7.36 14.94 3.36
N PHE A 148 7.94 14.30 2.34
CA PHE A 148 7.58 12.93 1.98
C PHE A 148 7.96 11.92 3.09
N ALA A 149 9.15 12.05 3.66
CA ALA A 149 9.56 11.23 4.80
C ALA A 149 8.61 11.42 6.00
N ARG A 150 8.22 12.68 6.29
CA ARG A 150 7.25 13.00 7.34
C ARG A 150 5.89 12.35 7.06
N TYR A 151 5.35 12.50 5.85
CA TYR A 151 4.09 11.87 5.42
C TYR A 151 4.08 10.36 5.70
N MET A 152 5.07 9.62 5.20
CA MET A 152 5.12 8.18 5.41
C MET A 152 5.27 7.82 6.89
N SER A 153 6.07 8.59 7.64
CA SER A 153 6.25 8.36 9.08
C SER A 153 4.99 8.67 9.91
N ASP A 154 4.21 9.68 9.53
CA ASP A 154 2.97 10.05 10.21
C ASP A 154 1.87 8.99 9.96
N VAL A 155 1.76 8.49 8.72
CA VAL A 155 0.85 7.37 8.41
C VAL A 155 1.29 6.10 9.16
N ALA A 156 2.59 5.79 9.21
CA ALA A 156 3.11 4.68 9.99
C ALA A 156 2.78 4.83 11.48
N LYS A 157 3.04 6.01 12.06
CA LYS A 157 2.77 6.32 13.46
C LYS A 157 1.28 6.20 13.80
N TYR A 158 0.40 6.68 12.92
CA TYR A 158 -1.05 6.51 13.07
C TYR A 158 -1.42 5.02 13.21
N TYR A 159 -0.95 4.17 12.29
CA TYR A 159 -1.24 2.74 12.35
C TYR A 159 -0.60 2.03 13.54
N VAL A 160 0.63 2.40 13.93
CA VAL A 160 1.26 1.86 15.14
C VAL A 160 0.44 2.20 16.39
N ASN A 161 -0.03 3.45 16.52
CA ASN A 161 -0.85 3.89 17.65
C ASN A 161 -2.20 3.15 17.71
N GLU A 162 -2.76 2.82 16.55
CA GLU A 162 -3.98 2.01 16.43
C GLU A 162 -3.70 0.50 16.63
N GLY A 163 -2.47 0.11 16.96
CA GLY A 163 -2.07 -1.26 17.29
C GLY A 163 -1.88 -2.18 16.07
N TYR A 164 -1.61 -1.62 14.89
CA TYR A 164 -1.21 -2.41 13.72
C TYR A 164 0.31 -2.68 13.76
N PRO A 165 0.77 -3.88 13.39
CA PRO A 165 2.19 -4.23 13.40
C PRO A 165 2.92 -3.67 12.17
N VAL A 166 3.01 -2.34 12.05
CA VAL A 166 3.82 -1.71 11.00
C VAL A 166 5.30 -1.92 11.32
N THR A 167 5.98 -2.67 10.46
CA THR A 167 7.38 -3.08 10.67
C THR A 167 8.34 -2.41 9.69
N HIS A 168 7.86 -1.97 8.52
CA HIS A 168 8.70 -1.40 7.47
C HIS A 168 8.02 -0.25 6.74
N ILE A 169 8.84 0.70 6.29
CA ILE A 169 8.50 1.73 5.30
C ILE A 169 9.40 1.52 4.07
N SER A 170 8.81 1.43 2.88
CA SER A 170 9.51 1.26 1.60
C SER A 170 9.18 2.45 0.67
N PRO A 171 9.98 3.52 0.67
CA PRO A 171 9.60 4.80 0.06
C PRO A 171 9.69 4.85 -1.48
N VAL A 172 10.29 3.85 -2.11
CA VAL A 172 10.51 3.82 -3.57
C VAL A 172 10.22 2.43 -4.11
N ASN A 173 9.58 2.35 -5.27
CA ASN A 173 9.36 1.13 -6.03
C ASN A 173 10.17 1.17 -7.34
N GLU A 174 10.88 0.08 -7.66
CA GLU A 174 11.61 -0.14 -8.92
C GLU A 174 12.27 1.12 -9.52
N PRO A 175 13.25 1.74 -8.82
CA PRO A 175 13.87 3.00 -9.25
C PRO A 175 14.59 2.91 -10.61
N GLN A 176 14.85 1.69 -11.10
CA GLN A 176 15.46 1.44 -12.40
C GLN A 176 14.49 1.58 -13.59
N TYR A 177 13.17 1.54 -13.34
CA TYR A 177 12.17 1.54 -14.41
C TYR A 177 11.85 2.97 -14.88
N ASN A 178 11.48 3.11 -16.15
CA ASN A 178 11.02 4.38 -16.71
C ASN A 178 9.51 4.54 -16.47
N TRP A 179 9.15 5.30 -15.44
CA TRP A 179 7.78 5.51 -15.00
C TRP A 179 7.09 6.66 -15.77
N ASP A 180 7.11 6.63 -17.11
CA ASP A 180 6.66 7.75 -17.96
C ASP A 180 5.16 7.87 -18.21
N SER A 181 4.38 6.81 -17.98
CA SER A 181 2.95 6.80 -18.28
C SER A 181 2.22 5.58 -17.69
N GLY A 182 0.88 5.62 -17.73
CA GLY A 182 0.02 4.44 -17.63
C GLY A 182 -0.20 3.84 -16.23
N GLN A 183 0.53 4.30 -15.22
CA GLN A 183 0.38 3.89 -13.82
C GLN A 183 1.12 4.83 -12.88
N GLU A 184 0.73 4.83 -11.61
CA GLU A 184 1.54 5.41 -10.54
C GLU A 184 2.68 4.51 -10.09
#